data_AF-A0A7Y8H7E8-F1
#
_entry.id   AF-A0A7Y8H7E8-F1
#
_cell.length_a   1.000
_cell.length_b   1.000
_cell.length_c   1.000
_cell.angle_alpha   90.00
_cell.angle_beta   90.00
_cell.angle_gamma   90.00
#
_symmetry.space_group_name_H-M   'P 1'
#
loop_
_entity.id
_entity.type
_entity.pdbx_description
1 polymer ?
#
loop_
_entity_poly.entity_id
_entity_poly.type
_entity_poly.pdbx_seq_one_letter_code
_entity_poly.pdbx_strand_id
1 'polypeptide(L)'
;MRNLLSKFRVVKFKDELSKTKEQLQKKYYYFQIMLSETNAVRKVMADMEEKLSGDYLFDMNYIRTNSKFLADKVHTIIDALNEISNGKYLELYDVFKRTNSEIQAILNRKREIGEYIRGVSNIAGEKGTSLSKLNKPTPLKECKVIIDRGIVAFKGIGTGNAYLVSKEKDLDNFPDRAVLVARNISPNFIKVMDKAAAIVTDAGSANDYVVSIARDFKIPTILNTKIATKLITTGMEITVDSINGNVYEGHVNEVIQLGQKKENLFKNTHILKTLEEVLKKIVPLNLVYLRVDTFKPELCKTFHDITHFVNEISLEEMFKISNRPNIKGGEAVRLILKIPLKIYVIDLNSGILTSSEMISIDNISSIPMNAFLKGILSMRWPGPRPKNVSGLASVVANITIDPSIKRDRGWGKSFAIISREYMNFNIRLGYHLSTVEAYTCDNIYNNYIRFHFKGGGASIDRRIRRTRLIEEILKKLDFDVDRIGDMLNACINRHERSVIEEKLNILGRLTVYTKQLDMIMFSDAFVDCYLKEFIKEYCSI
;
A
#
# COMPACT_ATOMS: atom_id res chain seq x y z
N MET A 1 -21.98 -17.85 50.39
CA MET A 1 -20.78 -18.20 49.58
C MET A 1 -20.97 -18.15 48.05
N ARG A 2 -22.11 -18.56 47.46
CA ARG A 2 -22.34 -18.51 45.99
C ARG A 2 -22.28 -17.09 45.36
N ASN A 3 -22.70 -16.04 46.08
CA ASN A 3 -22.64 -14.66 45.58
C ASN A 3 -21.22 -14.05 45.54
N LEU A 4 -20.32 -14.44 46.45
CA LEU A 4 -18.94 -13.95 46.48
C LEU A 4 -18.10 -14.52 45.32
N LEU A 5 -18.24 -15.83 45.05
CA LEU A 5 -17.55 -16.48 43.92
C LEU A 5 -18.01 -15.94 42.56
N SER A 6 -19.28 -15.51 42.43
CA SER A 6 -19.77 -14.88 41.20
C SER A 6 -19.17 -13.48 40.97
N LYS A 7 -19.01 -12.67 42.04
CA LYS A 7 -18.38 -11.35 41.96
C LYS A 7 -16.87 -11.44 41.66
N PHE A 8 -16.15 -12.37 42.29
CA PHE A 8 -14.73 -12.61 41.99
C PHE A 8 -14.49 -13.08 40.54
N ARG A 9 -15.41 -13.90 40.00
CA ARG A 9 -15.32 -14.37 38.61
C ARG A 9 -15.63 -13.25 37.60
N VAL A 10 -16.53 -12.32 37.93
CA VAL A 10 -16.83 -11.14 37.09
C VAL A 10 -15.70 -10.11 37.12
N VAL A 11 -15.09 -9.85 38.28
CA VAL A 11 -13.97 -8.90 38.43
C VAL A 11 -12.72 -9.39 37.69
N LYS A 12 -12.31 -10.64 37.92
CA LYS A 12 -11.13 -11.24 37.26
C LYS A 12 -11.29 -11.31 35.72
N PHE A 13 -12.54 -11.43 35.25
CA PHE A 13 -12.89 -11.48 33.84
C PHE A 13 -12.91 -10.11 33.17
N LYS A 14 -13.29 -9.06 33.89
CA LYS A 14 -13.22 -7.67 33.41
C LYS A 14 -11.75 -7.24 33.22
N ASP A 15 -10.87 -7.69 34.12
CA ASP A 15 -9.42 -7.43 34.07
C ASP A 15 -8.71 -8.13 32.89
N GLU A 16 -9.09 -9.36 32.53
CA GLU A 16 -8.53 -10.06 31.36
C GLU A 16 -8.98 -9.43 30.02
N LEU A 17 -10.17 -8.83 29.98
CA LEU A 17 -10.74 -8.23 28.79
C LEU A 17 -10.12 -6.84 28.50
N SER A 18 -9.98 -5.99 29.53
CA SER A 18 -9.27 -4.69 29.46
C SER A 18 -7.86 -4.88 28.89
N LYS A 19 -7.16 -5.92 29.35
CA LYS A 19 -5.82 -6.28 28.85
C LYS A 19 -5.80 -6.63 27.37
N THR A 20 -6.86 -7.24 26.83
CA THR A 20 -6.92 -7.62 25.41
C THR A 20 -7.12 -6.39 24.53
N LYS A 21 -8.03 -5.48 24.90
CA LYS A 21 -8.21 -4.21 24.17
C LYS A 21 -6.99 -3.32 24.27
N GLU A 22 -6.40 -3.18 25.46
CA GLU A 22 -5.15 -2.44 25.67
C GLU A 22 -4.02 -2.98 24.78
N GLN A 23 -3.90 -4.30 24.65
CA GLN A 23 -2.94 -4.91 23.72
C GLN A 23 -3.22 -4.55 22.26
N LEU A 24 -4.48 -4.56 21.83
CA LEU A 24 -4.86 -4.17 20.47
C LEU A 24 -4.58 -2.69 20.19
N GLN A 25 -4.91 -1.82 21.14
CA GLN A 25 -4.63 -0.40 21.08
C GLN A 25 -3.12 -0.14 21.04
N LYS A 26 -2.34 -0.86 21.84
CA LYS A 26 -0.87 -0.80 21.82
C LYS A 26 -0.33 -1.20 20.45
N LYS A 27 -0.76 -2.33 19.88
CA LYS A 27 -0.32 -2.76 18.54
C LYS A 27 -0.69 -1.74 17.46
N TYR A 28 -1.92 -1.22 17.51
CA TYR A 28 -2.36 -0.19 16.58
C TYR A 28 -1.55 1.11 16.70
N TYR A 29 -1.21 1.53 17.92
CA TYR A 29 -0.36 2.69 18.16
C TYR A 29 1.03 2.52 17.52
N TYR A 30 1.69 1.38 17.73
CA TYR A 30 2.99 1.10 17.08
C TYR A 30 2.86 0.98 15.57
N PHE A 31 1.73 0.47 15.06
CA PHE A 31 1.47 0.46 13.61
C PHE A 31 1.38 1.88 13.04
N GLN A 32 0.72 2.82 13.73
CA GLN A 32 0.68 4.22 13.32
C GLN A 32 2.06 4.88 13.33
N ILE A 33 2.88 4.60 14.35
CA ILE A 33 4.29 5.04 14.40
C ILE A 33 5.05 4.48 13.20
N MET A 34 4.95 3.17 12.94
CA MET A 34 5.64 2.54 11.82
C MET A 34 5.27 3.20 10.48
N LEU A 35 3.99 3.47 10.24
CA LEU A 35 3.54 4.15 9.02
C LEU A 35 4.09 5.58 8.92
N SER A 36 4.04 6.37 10.01
CA SER A 36 4.50 7.76 9.99
C SER A 36 6.02 7.85 9.76
N GLU A 37 6.79 6.99 10.42
CA GLU A 37 8.25 6.99 10.34
C GLU A 37 8.75 6.46 9.00
N THR A 38 8.11 5.43 8.44
CA THR A 38 8.40 4.93 7.08
C THR A 38 8.23 6.05 6.04
N ASN A 39 7.19 6.88 6.20
CA ASN A 39 6.98 8.03 5.32
C ASN A 39 8.02 9.13 5.51
N ALA A 40 8.48 9.37 6.75
CA ALA A 40 9.55 10.32 7.01
C ALA A 40 10.88 9.88 6.38
N VAL A 41 11.22 8.59 6.50
CA VAL A 41 12.39 7.97 5.87
C VAL A 41 12.38 8.17 4.35
N ARG A 42 11.27 7.83 3.68
CA ARG A 42 11.14 7.99 2.22
C ARG A 42 11.32 9.43 1.75
N LYS A 43 10.79 10.41 2.48
CA LYS A 43 10.94 11.83 2.14
C LYS A 43 12.39 12.29 2.18
N VAL A 44 13.14 11.89 3.22
CA VAL A 44 14.56 12.24 3.35
C VAL A 44 15.41 11.50 2.32
N MET A 45 15.12 10.23 2.04
CA MET A 45 15.77 9.49 0.95
C MET A 45 15.61 10.23 -0.39
N ALA A 46 14.38 10.63 -0.74
CA ALA A 46 14.11 11.35 -1.98
C ALA A 46 14.84 12.71 -2.06
N ASP A 47 14.89 13.47 -0.96
CA ASP A 47 15.66 14.73 -0.91
C ASP A 47 17.16 14.48 -1.11
N MET A 48 17.73 13.47 -0.44
CA MET A 48 19.15 13.13 -0.60
C MET A 48 19.48 12.65 -2.02
N GLU A 49 18.61 11.86 -2.66
CA GLU A 49 18.74 11.48 -4.07
C GLU A 49 18.66 12.70 -4.99
N GLU A 50 17.76 13.65 -4.71
CA GLU A 50 17.66 14.88 -5.49
C GLU A 50 18.95 15.71 -5.36
N LYS A 51 19.55 15.80 -4.17
CA LYS A 51 20.85 16.47 -4.00
C LYS A 51 21.98 15.78 -4.77
N LEU A 52 21.87 14.47 -5.02
CA LEU A 52 22.81 13.74 -5.85
C LEU A 52 22.76 14.16 -7.34
N SER A 53 21.67 14.79 -7.81
CA SER A 53 21.59 15.29 -9.19
C SER A 53 22.66 16.35 -9.50
N GLY A 54 23.27 16.94 -8.45
CA GLY A 54 24.36 17.90 -8.54
C GLY A 54 23.92 19.35 -8.80
N ASP A 55 22.61 19.60 -8.91
CA ASP A 55 22.02 20.93 -9.13
C ASP A 55 21.95 21.78 -7.83
N TYR A 56 22.34 21.21 -6.68
CA TYR A 56 22.15 21.83 -5.37
C TYR A 56 23.46 21.90 -4.57
N LEU A 57 23.66 23.02 -3.87
CA LEU A 57 24.74 23.17 -2.89
C LEU A 57 24.32 22.57 -1.55
N PHE A 58 25.16 21.70 -1.00
CA PHE A 58 25.03 21.13 0.35
C PHE A 58 26.43 20.84 0.92
N ASP A 59 26.49 20.66 2.24
CA ASP A 59 27.74 20.42 2.97
C ASP A 59 27.77 19.03 3.65
N MET A 60 28.88 18.73 4.33
CA MET A 60 29.00 17.49 5.10
C MET A 60 28.02 17.43 6.28
N ASN A 61 27.58 18.57 6.82
CA ASN A 61 26.64 18.60 7.93
C ASN A 61 25.25 18.13 7.47
N TYR A 62 24.83 18.50 6.27
CA TYR A 62 23.62 17.98 5.61
C TYR A 62 23.66 16.45 5.53
N ILE A 63 24.75 15.86 5.00
CA ILE A 63 24.86 14.40 4.85
C ILE A 63 24.81 13.72 6.22
N ARG A 64 25.56 14.22 7.21
CA ARG A 64 25.61 13.65 8.57
C ARG A 64 24.25 13.73 9.27
N THR A 65 23.59 14.90 9.19
CA THR A 65 22.30 15.13 9.84
C THR A 65 21.24 14.22 9.27
N ASN A 66 21.13 14.13 7.94
CA ASN A 66 20.14 13.26 7.30
C ASN A 66 20.45 11.78 7.49
N SER A 67 21.72 11.36 7.46
CA SER A 67 22.11 9.98 7.74
C SER A 67 21.77 9.57 9.17
N LYS A 68 22.01 10.46 10.14
CA LYS A 68 21.63 10.25 11.54
C LYS A 68 20.12 10.18 11.71
N PHE A 69 19.40 11.13 11.13
CA PHE A 69 17.94 11.15 11.14
C PHE A 69 17.36 9.83 10.59
N LEU A 70 17.85 9.39 9.43
CA LEU A 70 17.44 8.12 8.82
C LEU A 70 17.74 6.94 9.73
N ALA A 71 18.92 6.88 10.35
CA ALA A 71 19.27 5.82 11.29
C ALA A 71 18.30 5.77 12.50
N ASP A 72 18.02 6.92 13.11
CA ASP A 72 17.10 7.04 14.25
C ASP A 72 15.68 6.60 13.87
N LYS A 73 15.20 6.98 12.68
CA LYS A 73 13.87 6.57 12.20
C LYS A 73 13.81 5.09 11.84
N VAL A 74 14.81 4.54 11.17
CA VAL A 74 14.87 3.10 10.84
C VAL A 74 14.90 2.26 12.10
N HIS A 75 15.64 2.68 13.13
CA HIS A 75 15.60 2.02 14.45
C HIS A 75 14.19 2.03 15.05
N THR A 76 13.53 3.19 15.05
CA THR A 76 12.16 3.34 15.55
C THR A 76 11.16 2.44 14.81
N ILE A 77 11.33 2.28 13.49
CA ILE A 77 10.53 1.39 12.65
C ILE A 77 10.71 -0.08 13.06
N ILE A 78 11.95 -0.52 13.35
CA ILE A 78 12.25 -1.87 13.82
C ILE A 78 11.63 -2.12 15.20
N ASP A 79 11.75 -1.16 16.13
CA ASP A 79 11.14 -1.22 17.46
C ASP A 79 9.62 -1.41 17.35
N ALA A 80 8.98 -0.60 16.50
CA ALA A 80 7.55 -0.67 16.28
C ALA A 80 7.11 -2.03 15.71
N LEU A 81 7.84 -2.60 14.75
CA LEU A 81 7.53 -3.93 14.23
C LEU A 81 7.62 -5.01 15.31
N ASN A 82 8.66 -4.97 16.13
CA ASN A 82 8.84 -5.96 17.20
C ASN A 82 7.76 -5.83 18.28
N GLU A 83 7.29 -4.63 18.58
CA GLU A 83 6.11 -4.43 19.45
C GLU A 83 4.81 -4.97 18.84
N ILE A 84 4.61 -4.83 17.52
CA ILE A 84 3.43 -5.39 16.82
C ILE A 84 3.48 -6.92 16.77
N SER A 85 4.68 -7.46 16.50
CA SER A 85 4.91 -8.89 16.22
C SER A 85 5.27 -9.73 17.46
N ASN A 86 5.36 -9.11 18.64
CA ASN A 86 5.84 -9.72 19.88
C ASN A 86 7.28 -10.24 19.79
N GLY A 87 8.20 -9.45 19.20
CA GLY A 87 9.63 -9.75 19.15
C GLY A 87 10.01 -10.83 18.15
N LYS A 88 9.24 -10.99 17.07
CA LYS A 88 9.50 -12.04 16.08
C LYS A 88 10.69 -11.75 15.16
N TYR A 89 11.07 -10.48 15.00
CA TYR A 89 12.03 -10.01 14.01
C TYR A 89 13.20 -9.25 14.67
N LEU A 90 13.81 -9.86 15.69
CA LEU A 90 14.92 -9.26 16.45
C LEU A 90 16.22 -9.20 15.63
N GLU A 91 16.37 -10.09 14.66
CA GLU A 91 17.49 -10.13 13.72
C GLU A 91 17.66 -8.84 12.89
N LEU A 92 16.58 -8.05 12.75
CA LEU A 92 16.65 -6.74 12.08
C LEU A 92 17.56 -5.74 12.81
N TYR A 93 17.76 -5.88 14.12
CA TYR A 93 18.71 -5.05 14.86
C TYR A 93 20.16 -5.30 14.42
N ASP A 94 20.52 -6.55 14.13
CA ASP A 94 21.86 -6.91 13.66
C ASP A 94 22.10 -6.40 12.24
N VAL A 95 21.09 -6.54 11.37
CA VAL A 95 21.11 -5.99 10.01
C VAL A 95 21.26 -4.47 10.06
N PHE A 96 20.45 -3.79 10.87
CA PHE A 96 20.53 -2.33 11.06
C PHE A 96 21.90 -1.91 11.55
N LYS A 97 22.43 -2.59 12.59
CA LYS A 97 23.74 -2.28 13.16
C LYS A 97 24.84 -2.40 12.11
N ARG A 98 24.84 -3.49 11.31
CA ARG A 98 25.78 -3.68 10.21
C ARG A 98 25.71 -2.53 9.20
N THR A 99 24.53 -2.25 8.64
CA THR A 99 24.36 -1.19 7.63
C THR A 99 24.69 0.19 8.19
N ASN A 100 24.28 0.50 9.43
CA ASN A 100 24.60 1.78 10.07
C ASN A 100 26.11 1.92 10.33
N SER A 101 26.81 0.87 10.77
CA SER A 101 28.27 0.91 10.94
C SER A 101 29.00 1.19 9.62
N GLU A 102 28.55 0.62 8.50
CA GLU A 102 29.10 0.90 7.18
C GLU A 102 28.91 2.38 6.77
N ILE A 103 27.71 2.95 7.03
CA ILE A 103 27.44 4.38 6.79
C ILE A 103 28.34 5.26 7.66
N GLN A 104 28.47 4.95 8.95
CA GLN A 104 29.33 5.73 9.85
C GLN A 104 30.81 5.65 9.45
N ALA A 105 31.27 4.51 8.92
CA ALA A 105 32.63 4.37 8.41
C ALA A 105 32.89 5.29 7.21
N ILE A 106 31.92 5.40 6.28
CA ILE A 106 32.00 6.32 5.15
C ILE A 106 32.05 7.77 5.64
N LEU A 107 31.15 8.15 6.56
CA LEU A 107 31.08 9.51 7.10
C LEU A 107 32.34 9.92 7.88
N ASN A 108 33.03 8.98 8.51
CA ASN A 108 34.21 9.26 9.35
C ASN A 108 35.55 9.04 8.65
N ARG A 109 35.55 8.72 7.35
CA ARG A 109 36.79 8.57 6.57
C ARG A 109 37.60 9.88 6.66
N LYS A 110 38.83 9.81 7.19
CA LYS A 110 39.73 10.97 7.29
C LYS A 110 40.05 11.50 5.90
N ARG A 111 40.10 12.82 5.75
CA ARG A 111 40.61 13.49 4.55
C ARG A 111 42.05 13.03 4.32
N GLU A 112 42.32 12.34 3.22
CA GLU A 112 43.61 12.49 2.56
C GLU A 112 43.57 13.86 1.89
N ILE A 113 44.20 14.84 2.54
CA ILE A 113 44.43 16.14 1.92
C ILE A 113 45.52 15.89 0.87
N GLY A 114 45.10 15.52 -0.34
CA GLY A 114 45.94 15.69 -1.51
C GLY A 114 46.28 17.17 -1.63
N GLU A 115 47.56 17.48 -1.86
CA GLU A 115 48.09 18.83 -2.02
C GLU A 115 47.30 19.63 -3.07
N TYR A 116 46.30 20.38 -2.61
CA TYR A 116 45.66 21.43 -3.40
C TYR A 116 45.51 22.68 -2.53
N ILE A 117 46.59 23.07 -1.87
CA ILE A 117 46.78 24.43 -1.37
C ILE A 117 47.91 25.04 -2.19
N ARG A 118 47.54 25.62 -3.33
CA ARG A 118 48.19 26.79 -3.95
C ARG A 118 47.30 27.26 -5.10
N GLY A 119 46.50 28.28 -4.84
CA GLY A 119 45.81 28.98 -5.92
C GLY A 119 44.40 29.52 -5.65
N VAL A 120 44.03 29.89 -4.42
CA VAL A 120 42.92 30.85 -4.22
C VAL A 120 43.25 31.75 -3.03
N SER A 121 44.22 32.64 -3.21
CA SER A 121 44.34 33.87 -2.44
C SER A 121 44.11 35.00 -3.43
N ASN A 122 42.83 35.32 -3.64
CA ASN A 122 42.26 36.59 -4.09
C ASN A 122 40.87 36.34 -4.67
N ILE A 123 39.84 36.49 -3.83
CA ILE A 123 38.59 37.21 -4.08
C ILE A 123 37.95 37.31 -2.68
N ALA A 124 38.38 38.32 -1.95
CA ALA A 124 37.64 38.83 -0.81
C ALA A 124 36.80 39.99 -1.33
N GLY A 125 35.49 39.91 -1.15
CA GLY A 125 34.54 40.98 -1.45
C GLY A 125 33.46 40.55 -2.42
N GLU A 126 32.30 40.14 -1.91
CA GLU A 126 31.10 40.98 -1.95
C GLU A 126 29.91 40.31 -1.24
N LYS A 127 29.03 41.16 -0.73
CA LYS A 127 27.98 40.89 0.25
C LYS A 127 26.86 40.00 -0.32
N GLY A 128 26.21 39.31 0.61
CA GLY A 128 25.11 38.38 0.33
C GLY A 128 24.01 38.99 -0.51
N THR A 129 23.56 38.22 -1.49
CA THR A 129 22.31 38.43 -2.22
C THR A 129 21.36 37.29 -1.90
N SER A 130 20.21 37.67 -1.36
CA SER A 130 19.07 36.82 -1.06
C SER A 130 18.61 36.08 -2.32
N LEU A 131 18.70 34.75 -2.35
CA LEU A 131 18.14 33.92 -3.43
C LEU A 131 16.65 33.66 -3.16
N SER A 132 15.84 34.71 -3.22
CA SER A 132 14.38 34.64 -3.26
C SER A 132 13.88 34.96 -4.67
N LYS A 133 13.89 33.95 -5.54
CA LYS A 133 13.04 33.76 -6.75
C LYS A 133 13.60 32.58 -7.56
N LEU A 134 13.14 31.36 -7.25
CA LEU A 134 13.25 30.24 -8.17
C LEU A 134 12.29 30.50 -9.34
N ASN A 135 12.86 30.84 -10.51
CA ASN A 135 12.10 30.98 -11.75
C ASN A 135 11.45 29.62 -12.10
N LYS A 136 10.16 29.63 -12.43
CA LYS A 136 9.51 28.49 -13.10
C LYS A 136 10.18 28.30 -14.47
N PRO A 137 10.56 27.08 -14.88
CA PRO A 137 11.14 26.86 -16.20
C PRO A 137 10.10 27.16 -17.28
N THR A 138 10.44 28.09 -18.17
CA THR A 138 9.64 28.51 -19.31
C THR A 138 9.80 27.48 -20.45
N PRO A 139 8.73 26.99 -21.08
CA PRO A 139 8.85 26.12 -22.25
C PRO A 139 9.68 26.80 -23.35
N LEU A 140 10.53 26.03 -24.04
CA LEU A 140 11.17 26.49 -25.27
C LEU A 140 10.06 26.86 -26.26
N LYS A 141 9.99 28.15 -26.63
CA LYS A 141 8.88 28.76 -27.38
C LYS A 141 8.62 28.12 -28.76
N GLU A 142 9.57 27.36 -29.29
CA GLU A 142 9.52 26.79 -30.65
C GLU A 142 9.23 25.29 -30.68
N CYS A 143 9.08 24.63 -29.53
CA CYS A 143 8.83 23.18 -29.44
C CYS A 143 7.38 22.88 -29.04
N LYS A 144 6.73 21.91 -29.70
CA LYS A 144 5.37 21.48 -29.36
C LYS A 144 5.38 20.62 -28.10
N VAL A 145 4.95 21.21 -26.99
CA VAL A 145 4.76 20.52 -25.70
C VAL A 145 3.45 19.73 -25.73
N ILE A 146 3.52 18.42 -25.51
CA ILE A 146 2.36 17.52 -25.38
C ILE A 146 1.92 17.45 -23.91
N ILE A 147 2.87 17.44 -22.99
CA ILE A 147 2.61 17.35 -21.54
C ILE A 147 3.45 18.41 -20.83
N ASP A 148 2.80 19.19 -19.97
CA ASP A 148 3.38 20.30 -19.18
C ASP A 148 3.16 20.10 -17.67
N ARG A 149 2.82 18.88 -17.26
CA ARG A 149 2.36 18.55 -15.91
C ARG A 149 2.78 17.14 -15.51
N GLY A 150 2.86 16.95 -14.21
CA GLY A 150 3.16 15.67 -13.59
C GLY A 150 4.10 15.85 -12.41
N ILE A 151 4.50 14.74 -11.83
CA ILE A 151 5.47 14.66 -10.76
C ILE A 151 6.74 14.07 -11.37
N VAL A 152 7.80 14.88 -11.41
CA VAL A 152 9.13 14.40 -11.80
C VAL A 152 9.64 13.45 -10.73
N ALA A 153 9.86 12.20 -11.12
CA ALA A 153 10.32 11.13 -10.25
C ALA A 153 11.84 10.93 -10.32
N PHE A 154 12.42 11.12 -11.51
CA PHE A 154 13.86 11.15 -11.74
C PHE A 154 14.17 12.13 -12.87
N LYS A 155 15.10 13.06 -12.63
CA LYS A 155 15.49 14.12 -13.57
C LYS A 155 16.43 13.56 -14.65
N GLY A 156 16.23 13.98 -15.88
CA GLY A 156 17.04 13.61 -17.03
C GLY A 156 16.30 13.90 -18.32
N ILE A 157 16.92 13.52 -19.44
CA ILE A 157 16.32 13.65 -20.76
C ILE A 157 16.36 12.29 -21.43
N GLY A 158 15.21 11.84 -21.91
CA GLY A 158 15.07 10.60 -22.65
C GLY A 158 14.32 10.84 -23.94
N THR A 159 14.76 10.21 -25.02
CA THR A 159 14.16 10.35 -26.35
C THR A 159 14.03 8.99 -27.00
N GLY A 160 12.89 8.76 -27.64
CA GLY A 160 12.60 7.52 -28.35
C GLY A 160 11.15 7.42 -28.77
N ASN A 161 10.82 6.32 -29.44
CA ASN A 161 9.44 6.02 -29.81
C ASN A 161 8.64 5.66 -28.55
N ALA A 162 7.49 6.31 -28.38
CA ALA A 162 6.56 5.98 -27.32
C ALA A 162 6.02 4.57 -27.52
N TYR A 163 5.91 3.82 -26.43
CA TYR A 163 5.33 2.48 -26.43
C TYR A 163 4.31 2.39 -25.32
N LEU A 164 3.02 2.31 -25.71
CA LEU A 164 1.91 2.30 -24.77
C LEU A 164 1.71 0.88 -24.19
N VAL A 165 1.87 0.75 -22.87
CA VAL A 165 1.71 -0.51 -22.14
C VAL A 165 0.36 -0.50 -21.43
N SER A 166 -0.54 -1.40 -21.85
CA SER A 166 -1.87 -1.56 -21.24
C SER A 166 -2.02 -2.87 -20.49
N LYS A 167 -1.31 -3.92 -20.92
CA LYS A 167 -1.32 -5.26 -20.32
C LYS A 167 0.10 -5.79 -20.21
N GLU A 168 0.32 -6.75 -19.32
CA GLU A 168 1.64 -7.32 -19.09
C GLU A 168 2.28 -7.92 -20.35
N LYS A 169 1.48 -8.55 -21.23
CA LYS A 169 1.96 -9.11 -22.50
C LYS A 169 2.57 -8.10 -23.47
N ASP A 170 2.24 -6.81 -23.32
CA ASP A 170 2.80 -5.77 -24.19
C ASP A 170 4.30 -5.60 -23.95
N LEU A 171 4.78 -5.96 -22.74
CA LEU A 171 6.18 -5.84 -22.32
C LEU A 171 7.09 -6.88 -22.98
N ASP A 172 6.55 -8.02 -23.43
CA ASP A 172 7.35 -9.09 -24.05
C ASP A 172 8.03 -8.62 -25.34
N ASN A 173 7.42 -7.66 -26.04
CA ASN A 173 7.92 -7.07 -27.28
C ASN A 173 8.40 -5.62 -27.10
N PHE A 174 8.77 -5.22 -25.88
CA PHE A 174 9.19 -3.85 -25.61
C PHE A 174 10.50 -3.51 -26.37
N PRO A 175 10.52 -2.45 -27.21
CA PRO A 175 11.69 -2.13 -28.03
C PRO A 175 12.80 -1.45 -27.23
N ASP A 176 14.04 -1.63 -27.68
CA ASP A 176 15.20 -0.95 -27.11
C ASP A 176 15.12 0.57 -27.33
N ARG A 177 15.46 1.32 -26.28
CA ARG A 177 15.43 2.79 -26.20
C ARG A 177 14.05 3.42 -26.45
N ALA A 178 12.98 2.69 -26.18
CA ALA A 178 11.62 3.21 -26.27
C ALA A 178 11.21 4.03 -25.02
N VAL A 179 10.26 4.94 -25.16
CA VAL A 179 9.66 5.66 -24.03
C VAL A 179 8.43 4.90 -23.55
N LEU A 180 8.47 4.35 -22.34
CA LEU A 180 7.36 3.60 -21.76
C LEU A 180 6.25 4.58 -21.36
N VAL A 181 5.07 4.42 -21.94
CA VAL A 181 3.87 5.19 -21.58
C VAL A 181 2.81 4.25 -21.02
N ALA A 182 2.26 4.54 -19.85
CA ALA A 182 1.26 3.67 -19.23
C ALA A 182 0.26 4.42 -18.33
N ARG A 183 -0.89 3.79 -18.07
CA ARG A 183 -1.91 4.41 -17.19
C ARG A 183 -1.46 4.43 -15.74
N ASN A 184 -0.99 3.30 -15.23
CA ASN A 184 -0.50 3.14 -13.86
C ASN A 184 0.96 2.68 -13.89
N ILE A 185 1.73 3.09 -12.90
CA ILE A 185 3.02 2.46 -12.63
C ILE A 185 2.79 0.98 -12.26
N SER A 186 3.61 0.08 -12.81
CA SER A 186 3.46 -1.37 -12.57
C SER A 186 4.80 -2.00 -12.19
N PRO A 187 4.79 -2.92 -11.20
CA PRO A 187 5.91 -3.82 -10.91
C PRO A 187 6.56 -4.47 -12.13
N ASN A 188 5.73 -4.82 -13.13
CA ASN A 188 6.17 -5.54 -14.31
C ASN A 188 7.12 -4.73 -15.20
N PHE A 189 7.17 -3.40 -15.05
CA PHE A 189 8.06 -2.54 -15.82
C PHE A 189 9.54 -2.83 -15.55
N ILE A 190 9.87 -3.38 -14.37
CA ILE A 190 11.25 -3.78 -14.02
C ILE A 190 11.84 -4.74 -15.06
N LYS A 191 11.01 -5.54 -15.76
CA LYS A 191 11.45 -6.48 -16.80
C LYS A 191 12.05 -5.80 -18.05
N VAL A 192 11.75 -4.52 -18.28
CA VAL A 192 12.11 -3.79 -19.50
C VAL A 192 12.80 -2.45 -19.21
N MET A 193 13.10 -2.16 -17.94
CA MET A 193 13.69 -0.87 -17.52
C MET A 193 15.06 -0.63 -18.16
N ASP A 194 15.88 -1.67 -18.28
CA ASP A 194 17.17 -1.62 -18.96
C ASP A 194 17.09 -1.20 -20.43
N LYS A 195 15.91 -1.37 -21.06
CA LYS A 195 15.62 -0.98 -22.43
C LYS A 195 14.95 0.39 -22.54
N ALA A 196 14.38 0.93 -21.47
CA ALA A 196 13.57 2.15 -21.54
C ALA A 196 14.44 3.42 -21.58
N ALA A 197 14.13 4.33 -22.51
CA ALA A 197 14.76 5.65 -22.60
C ALA A 197 14.14 6.67 -21.62
N ALA A 198 12.85 6.51 -21.30
CA ALA A 198 12.14 7.29 -20.29
C ALA A 198 10.84 6.56 -19.89
N ILE A 199 10.25 6.96 -18.77
CA ILE A 199 8.95 6.46 -18.27
C ILE A 199 7.99 7.63 -18.06
N VAL A 200 6.78 7.53 -18.62
CA VAL A 200 5.70 8.51 -18.46
C VAL A 200 4.40 7.82 -18.07
N THR A 201 3.77 8.20 -16.95
CA THR A 201 2.49 7.59 -16.52
C THR A 201 1.38 8.58 -16.19
N ASP A 202 0.12 8.16 -16.36
CA ASP A 202 -1.05 8.96 -15.99
C ASP A 202 -1.27 9.03 -14.48
N ALA A 203 -0.96 7.94 -13.79
CA ALA A 203 -1.07 7.79 -12.35
C ALA A 203 0.18 7.08 -11.79
N GLY A 204 0.47 7.34 -10.52
CA GLY A 204 1.68 6.89 -9.85
C GLY A 204 2.23 7.99 -8.96
N SER A 205 3.13 7.64 -8.05
CA SER A 205 3.69 8.60 -7.12
C SER A 205 5.20 8.37 -6.97
N ALA A 206 5.94 9.44 -6.71
CA ALA A 206 7.41 9.46 -6.76
C ALA A 206 8.10 8.63 -5.66
N ASN A 207 7.35 8.08 -4.71
CA ASN A 207 7.86 7.20 -3.65
C ASN A 207 7.44 5.74 -3.87
N ASP A 208 6.91 5.38 -5.04
CA ASP A 208 6.68 3.98 -5.38
C ASP A 208 8.02 3.26 -5.54
N TYR A 209 8.07 2.00 -5.15
CA TYR A 209 9.30 1.22 -5.18
C TYR A 209 9.82 1.01 -6.61
N VAL A 210 8.90 0.91 -7.59
CA VAL A 210 9.24 0.83 -9.02
C VAL A 210 9.95 2.10 -9.46
N VAL A 211 9.64 3.25 -8.86
CA VAL A 211 10.29 4.53 -9.13
C VAL A 211 11.70 4.55 -8.57
N SER A 212 11.92 4.04 -7.36
CA SER A 212 13.27 3.88 -6.82
C SER A 212 14.13 2.99 -7.72
N ILE A 213 13.58 1.91 -8.26
CA ILE A 213 14.30 1.07 -9.23
C ILE A 213 14.57 1.87 -10.51
N ALA A 214 13.60 2.62 -11.05
CA ALA A 214 13.84 3.49 -12.20
C ALA A 214 14.97 4.52 -11.96
N ARG A 215 15.10 5.04 -10.72
CA ARG A 215 16.23 5.90 -10.31
C ARG A 215 17.55 5.16 -10.31
N ASP A 216 17.58 3.92 -9.81
CA ASP A 216 18.78 3.08 -9.80
C ASP A 216 19.27 2.80 -11.24
N PHE A 217 18.35 2.61 -12.19
CA PHE A 217 18.65 2.50 -13.62
C PHE A 217 18.88 3.85 -14.32
N LYS A 218 18.74 4.97 -13.59
CA LYS A 218 18.90 6.34 -14.09
C LYS A 218 17.98 6.69 -15.27
N ILE A 219 16.74 6.21 -15.24
CA ILE A 219 15.76 6.40 -16.31
C ILE A 219 14.93 7.66 -16.02
N PRO A 220 14.94 8.68 -16.91
CA PRO A 220 14.09 9.86 -16.79
C PRO A 220 12.61 9.48 -16.61
N THR A 221 11.97 9.97 -15.54
CA THR A 221 10.63 9.50 -15.16
C THR A 221 9.71 10.66 -14.77
N ILE A 222 8.54 10.74 -15.41
CA ILE A 222 7.44 11.67 -15.09
C ILE A 222 6.18 10.85 -14.78
N LEU A 223 5.58 11.08 -13.61
CA LEU A 223 4.41 10.34 -13.14
C LEU A 223 3.21 11.28 -12.98
N ASN A 224 2.04 10.71 -12.78
CA ASN A 224 0.82 11.44 -12.44
C ASN A 224 0.48 12.56 -13.44
N THR A 225 0.75 12.33 -14.73
CA THR A 225 0.46 13.31 -15.80
C THR A 225 -1.04 13.45 -16.04
N LYS A 226 -1.84 12.44 -15.64
CA LYS A 226 -3.29 12.29 -15.82
C LYS A 226 -3.79 12.14 -17.26
N ILE A 227 -2.96 12.44 -18.27
CA ILE A 227 -3.39 12.58 -19.68
C ILE A 227 -2.44 11.97 -20.71
N ALA A 228 -1.25 11.48 -20.33
CA ALA A 228 -0.26 10.92 -21.25
C ALA A 228 -0.83 9.82 -22.14
N THR A 229 -1.56 8.84 -21.59
CA THR A 229 -2.09 7.72 -22.40
C THR A 229 -3.17 8.13 -23.41
N LYS A 230 -3.74 9.33 -23.24
CA LYS A 230 -4.74 9.89 -24.16
C LYS A 230 -4.13 10.72 -25.28
N LEU A 231 -2.95 11.30 -25.04
CA LEU A 231 -2.28 12.22 -25.97
C LEU A 231 -1.15 11.57 -26.77
N ILE A 232 -0.54 10.51 -26.23
CA ILE A 232 0.61 9.84 -26.83
C ILE A 232 0.17 8.48 -27.39
N THR A 233 0.56 8.17 -28.61
CA THR A 233 0.27 6.90 -29.28
C THR A 233 1.55 6.09 -29.48
N THR A 234 1.44 4.76 -29.54
CA THR A 234 2.60 3.88 -29.79
C THR A 234 3.24 4.20 -31.14
N GLY A 235 4.55 4.31 -31.18
CA GLY A 235 5.34 4.67 -32.36
C GLY A 235 5.57 6.17 -32.53
N MET A 236 4.90 7.03 -31.74
CA MET A 236 5.13 8.46 -31.76
C MET A 236 6.51 8.78 -31.18
N GLU A 237 7.38 9.42 -31.95
CA GLU A 237 8.67 9.89 -31.44
C GLU A 237 8.44 11.04 -30.47
N ILE A 238 9.00 10.96 -29.27
CA ILE A 238 8.86 11.97 -28.22
C ILE A 238 10.17 12.22 -27.47
N THR A 239 10.32 13.43 -26.95
CA THR A 239 11.41 13.82 -26.05
C THR A 239 10.84 14.13 -24.67
N VAL A 240 11.25 13.37 -23.67
CA VAL A 240 10.89 13.56 -22.26
C VAL A 240 11.98 14.40 -21.59
N ASP A 241 11.61 15.61 -21.19
CA ASP A 241 12.41 16.48 -20.34
C ASP A 241 11.87 16.41 -18.91
N SER A 242 12.37 15.44 -18.15
CA SER A 242 12.00 15.34 -16.74
C SER A 242 12.78 16.32 -15.86
N ILE A 243 13.69 17.15 -16.40
CA ILE A 243 14.32 18.25 -15.65
C ILE A 243 13.30 19.36 -15.44
N ASN A 244 12.57 19.72 -16.52
CA ASN A 244 11.54 20.76 -16.48
C ASN A 244 10.11 20.20 -16.37
N GLY A 245 9.93 18.88 -16.43
CA GLY A 245 8.64 18.22 -16.31
C GLY A 245 7.79 18.28 -17.58
N ASN A 246 8.43 18.38 -18.74
CA ASN A 246 7.76 18.53 -20.04
C ASN A 246 7.96 17.27 -20.91
N VAL A 247 6.99 16.99 -21.77
CA VAL A 247 7.13 16.01 -22.86
C VAL A 247 6.84 16.73 -24.16
N TYR A 248 7.78 16.64 -25.10
CA TYR A 248 7.71 17.26 -26.41
C TYR A 248 7.42 16.24 -27.51
N GLU A 249 6.75 16.68 -28.56
CA GLU A 249 6.61 15.91 -29.79
C GLU A 249 7.92 15.91 -30.59
N GLY A 250 8.34 14.73 -31.04
CA GLY A 250 9.53 14.52 -31.85
C GLY A 250 10.85 14.54 -31.08
N HIS A 251 11.94 14.46 -31.84
CA HIS A 251 13.31 14.57 -31.34
C HIS A 251 13.74 16.04 -31.18
N VAL A 252 13.87 16.52 -29.94
CA VAL A 252 14.19 17.94 -29.65
C VAL A 252 15.65 18.13 -29.26
N ASN A 253 16.49 18.46 -30.25
CA ASN A 253 17.94 18.63 -30.09
C ASN A 253 18.34 19.68 -29.04
N GLU A 254 17.62 20.79 -28.97
CA GLU A 254 17.93 21.90 -28.05
C GLU A 254 17.81 21.47 -26.58
N VAL A 255 16.74 20.74 -26.26
CA VAL A 255 16.51 20.16 -24.93
C VAL A 255 17.65 19.20 -24.59
N ILE A 256 17.99 18.28 -25.51
CA ILE A 256 19.05 17.29 -25.35
C ILE A 256 20.41 17.99 -25.10
N GLN A 257 20.75 19.03 -25.86
CA GLN A 257 21.98 19.80 -25.68
C GLN A 257 22.01 20.59 -24.36
N LEU A 258 20.89 21.19 -23.95
CA LEU A 258 20.79 21.93 -22.68
C LEU A 258 20.98 21.00 -21.47
N GLY A 259 20.47 19.77 -21.52
CA GLY A 259 20.72 18.78 -20.48
C GLY A 259 22.17 18.27 -20.43
N GLN A 260 22.87 18.28 -21.57
CA GLN A 260 24.30 17.90 -21.63
C GLN A 260 25.24 19.02 -21.13
N LYS A 261 24.89 20.30 -21.37
CA LYS A 261 25.75 21.46 -21.02
C LYS A 261 25.82 21.78 -19.52
N LYS A 262 24.92 21.27 -18.69
CA LYS A 262 25.05 21.30 -17.22
C LYS A 262 26.04 20.22 -16.73
N GLU A 263 27.32 20.34 -17.11
CA GLU A 263 28.34 19.64 -16.35
C GLU A 263 28.46 20.29 -14.98
N ASN A 264 27.85 19.65 -13.98
CA ASN A 264 27.90 20.08 -12.59
C ASN A 264 29.36 20.22 -12.14
N LEU A 265 29.80 21.46 -11.86
CA LEU A 265 31.05 21.79 -11.17
C LEU A 265 31.23 21.02 -9.85
N PHE A 266 30.13 20.46 -9.32
CA PHE A 266 30.07 19.63 -8.12
C PHE A 266 30.46 18.14 -8.33
N LYS A 267 30.49 17.63 -9.58
CA LYS A 267 30.68 16.19 -9.90
C LYS A 267 31.98 15.60 -9.35
N ASN A 268 33.03 16.42 -9.20
CA ASN A 268 34.34 15.97 -8.75
C ASN A 268 34.63 16.30 -7.28
N THR A 269 33.65 16.80 -6.52
CA THR A 269 33.84 17.12 -5.10
C THR A 269 33.85 15.85 -4.25
N HIS A 270 34.70 15.83 -3.21
CA HIS A 270 34.69 14.73 -2.24
C HIS A 270 33.34 14.63 -1.50
N ILE A 271 32.65 15.75 -1.30
CA ILE A 271 31.33 15.78 -0.65
C ILE A 271 30.29 15.01 -1.47
N LEU A 272 30.25 15.21 -2.80
CA LEU A 272 29.34 14.46 -3.66
C LEU A 272 29.70 12.97 -3.68
N LYS A 273 30.98 12.61 -3.76
CA LYS A 273 31.43 11.20 -3.65
C LYS A 273 31.02 10.55 -2.34
N THR A 274 31.13 11.27 -1.22
CA THR A 274 30.66 10.80 0.09
C THR A 274 29.15 10.61 0.10
N LEU A 275 28.38 11.54 -0.48
CA LEU A 275 26.92 11.37 -0.63
C LEU A 275 26.59 10.13 -1.48
N GLU A 276 27.27 9.91 -2.61
CA GLU A 276 27.10 8.72 -3.46
C GLU A 276 27.37 7.43 -2.68
N GLU A 277 28.48 7.36 -1.94
CA GLU A 277 28.82 6.17 -1.13
C GLU A 277 27.79 5.92 -0.02
N VAL A 278 27.33 6.97 0.67
CA VAL A 278 26.29 6.88 1.70
C VAL A 278 24.98 6.41 1.09
N LEU A 279 24.56 7.00 -0.03
CA LEU A 279 23.30 6.67 -0.69
C LEU A 279 23.25 5.20 -1.14
N LYS A 280 24.37 4.62 -1.58
CA LYS A 280 24.46 3.18 -1.90
C LYS A 280 24.10 2.25 -0.72
N LYS A 281 24.16 2.73 0.52
CA LYS A 281 23.78 2.00 1.73
C LYS A 281 22.39 2.36 2.26
N ILE A 282 21.76 3.40 1.69
CA ILE A 282 20.49 3.92 2.15
C ILE A 282 19.37 3.60 1.15
N VAL A 283 19.54 3.98 -0.11
CA VAL A 283 18.46 4.13 -1.10
C VAL A 283 18.13 2.88 -1.92
N PRO A 284 19.12 2.11 -2.44
CA PRO A 284 18.81 1.02 -3.37
C PRO A 284 17.83 0.02 -2.76
N LEU A 285 16.85 -0.40 -3.56
CA LEU A 285 15.88 -1.41 -3.14
C LEU A 285 16.22 -2.77 -3.74
N ASN A 286 16.86 -3.61 -2.93
CA ASN A 286 17.32 -4.94 -3.32
C ASN A 286 16.29 -6.03 -2.97
N LEU A 287 15.44 -5.78 -1.97
CA LEU A 287 14.46 -6.72 -1.47
C LEU A 287 13.09 -6.43 -2.10
N VAL A 288 12.61 -7.30 -2.99
CA VAL A 288 11.30 -7.13 -3.66
C VAL A 288 10.33 -8.25 -3.24
N TYR A 289 9.15 -7.86 -2.73
CA TYR A 289 8.14 -8.76 -2.14
C TYR A 289 7.60 -9.87 -3.07
N LEU A 290 7.75 -9.73 -4.40
CA LEU A 290 7.17 -10.64 -5.40
C LEU A 290 7.68 -12.10 -5.35
N ARG A 291 8.73 -12.39 -4.60
CA ARG A 291 9.30 -13.74 -4.44
C ARG A 291 9.36 -14.10 -2.96
N VAL A 292 8.35 -14.86 -2.50
CA VAL A 292 8.16 -15.26 -1.09
C VAL A 292 9.43 -15.86 -0.47
N ASP A 293 10.20 -16.64 -1.24
CA ASP A 293 11.44 -17.28 -0.76
C ASP A 293 12.59 -16.29 -0.51
N THR A 294 12.56 -15.12 -1.13
CA THR A 294 13.59 -14.07 -1.01
C THR A 294 13.18 -12.92 -0.09
N PHE A 295 11.98 -12.92 0.49
CA PHE A 295 11.52 -11.84 1.36
C PHE A 295 11.82 -12.15 2.83
N LYS A 296 13.10 -12.04 3.20
CA LYS A 296 13.60 -12.38 4.54
C LYS A 296 14.41 -11.22 5.14
N PRO A 297 14.36 -11.03 6.47
CA PRO A 297 15.01 -9.90 7.12
C PRO A 297 16.54 -9.92 6.94
N GLU A 298 17.17 -11.10 6.86
CA GLU A 298 18.62 -11.25 6.70
C GLU A 298 19.13 -10.79 5.33
N LEU A 299 18.23 -10.71 4.33
CA LEU A 299 18.56 -10.30 2.97
C LEU A 299 18.53 -8.78 2.77
N CYS A 300 18.09 -8.02 3.78
CA CYS A 300 18.13 -6.56 3.77
C CYS A 300 19.58 -6.04 3.73
N LYS A 301 19.89 -5.18 2.76
CA LYS A 301 21.22 -4.59 2.58
C LYS A 301 21.25 -3.10 2.88
N THR A 302 20.16 -2.39 2.60
CA THR A 302 20.04 -0.94 2.76
C THR A 302 19.00 -0.54 3.80
N PHE A 303 19.00 0.72 4.21
CA PHE A 303 17.90 1.27 5.02
C PHE A 303 16.55 1.18 4.30
N HIS A 304 16.52 1.36 2.97
CA HIS A 304 15.30 1.20 2.19
C HIS A 304 14.78 -0.24 2.22
N ASP A 305 15.65 -1.25 2.14
CA ASP A 305 15.26 -2.66 2.27
C ASP A 305 14.59 -2.93 3.63
N ILE A 306 15.19 -2.45 4.73
CA ILE A 306 14.64 -2.61 6.09
C ILE A 306 13.27 -1.93 6.18
N THR A 307 13.18 -0.67 5.74
CA THR A 307 11.93 0.09 5.76
C THR A 307 10.85 -0.57 4.91
N HIS A 308 11.18 -1.10 3.73
CA HIS A 308 10.23 -1.84 2.90
C HIS A 308 9.78 -3.12 3.57
N PHE A 309 10.71 -3.93 4.09
CA PHE A 309 10.41 -5.19 4.78
C PHE A 309 9.45 -4.96 5.93
N VAL A 310 9.78 -4.02 6.82
CA VAL A 310 8.95 -3.71 7.99
C VAL A 310 7.55 -3.23 7.58
N ASN A 311 7.47 -2.37 6.57
CA ASN A 311 6.18 -1.88 6.08
C ASN A 311 5.28 -3.01 5.56
N GLU A 312 5.80 -3.97 4.79
CA GLU A 312 4.98 -5.07 4.30
C GLU A 312 4.61 -6.08 5.40
N ILE A 313 5.58 -6.46 6.25
CA ILE A 313 5.34 -7.44 7.32
C ILE A 313 4.41 -6.90 8.40
N SER A 314 4.50 -5.62 8.73
CA SER A 314 3.59 -5.00 9.71
C SER A 314 2.12 -5.08 9.27
N LEU A 315 1.84 -4.96 7.96
CA LEU A 315 0.50 -5.16 7.41
C LEU A 315 0.02 -6.61 7.59
N GLU A 316 0.90 -7.59 7.42
CA GLU A 316 0.58 -9.00 7.66
C GLU A 316 0.37 -9.32 9.15
N GLU A 317 1.19 -8.76 10.04
CA GLU A 317 1.08 -8.97 11.48
C GLU A 317 -0.19 -8.30 12.04
N MET A 318 -0.57 -7.13 11.51
CA MET A 318 -1.86 -6.51 11.82
C MET A 318 -3.04 -7.39 11.38
N PHE A 319 -2.93 -8.06 10.22
CA PHE A 319 -3.97 -8.98 9.76
C PHE A 319 -4.17 -10.19 10.68
N LYS A 320 -3.10 -10.71 11.30
CA LYS A 320 -3.19 -11.89 12.19
C LYS A 320 -4.01 -11.64 13.46
N ILE A 321 -4.22 -10.36 13.83
CA ILE A 321 -5.09 -9.96 14.94
C ILE A 321 -6.53 -10.46 14.75
N SER A 322 -6.97 -10.62 13.50
CA SER A 322 -8.33 -11.03 13.14
C SER A 322 -8.69 -12.48 13.52
N ASN A 323 -7.70 -13.37 13.66
CA ASN A 323 -7.94 -14.81 13.78
C ASN A 323 -8.27 -15.29 15.20
N ARG A 324 -8.20 -14.44 16.23
CA ARG A 324 -8.46 -14.85 17.63
C ARG A 324 -9.10 -13.77 18.50
N PRO A 325 -10.31 -13.26 18.21
CA PRO A 325 -11.05 -12.56 19.22
C PRO A 325 -11.70 -13.60 20.14
N ASN A 326 -10.99 -14.02 21.19
CA ASN A 326 -11.63 -14.62 22.36
C ASN A 326 -12.35 -13.52 23.19
N ILE A 327 -12.97 -12.57 22.50
CA ILE A 327 -13.49 -11.32 23.05
C ILE A 327 -14.94 -11.57 23.45
N LYS A 328 -15.15 -11.82 24.74
CA LYS A 328 -16.47 -11.99 25.32
C LYS A 328 -17.00 -10.66 25.83
N GLY A 329 -17.81 -9.99 25.01
CA GLY A 329 -19.00 -9.19 25.36
C GLY A 329 -18.91 -7.96 26.27
N GLY A 330 -17.77 -7.59 26.86
CA GLY A 330 -17.70 -6.50 27.85
C GLY A 330 -17.29 -5.12 27.32
N GLU A 331 -16.56 -5.03 26.20
CA GLU A 331 -16.01 -3.76 25.67
C GLU A 331 -16.43 -3.45 24.24
N ALA A 332 -17.16 -4.37 23.61
CA ALA A 332 -17.66 -4.20 22.27
C ALA A 332 -19.03 -3.55 22.31
N VAL A 333 -19.17 -2.39 21.66
CA VAL A 333 -20.40 -1.62 21.56
C VAL A 333 -21.30 -2.24 20.49
N ARG A 334 -22.60 -2.33 20.73
CA ARG A 334 -23.53 -2.89 19.74
C ARG A 334 -23.92 -1.83 18.71
N LEU A 335 -23.62 -2.09 17.44
CA LEU A 335 -24.05 -1.24 16.32
C LEU A 335 -25.46 -1.65 15.88
N ILE A 336 -26.40 -0.72 15.96
CA ILE A 336 -27.80 -0.93 15.57
C ILE A 336 -28.00 -0.45 14.15
N LEU A 337 -28.35 -1.37 13.26
CA LEU A 337 -28.66 -1.11 11.87
C LEU A 337 -30.04 -1.68 11.53
N LYS A 338 -30.69 -1.14 10.51
CA LYS A 338 -31.95 -1.66 9.95
C LYS A 338 -31.73 -2.91 9.07
N ILE A 339 -30.78 -3.75 9.47
CA ILE A 339 -30.43 -4.99 8.79
C ILE A 339 -30.36 -6.12 9.81
N PRO A 340 -30.67 -7.36 9.40
CA PRO A 340 -30.68 -8.50 10.31
C PRO A 340 -29.29 -8.98 10.79
N LEU A 341 -28.23 -8.17 10.69
CA LEU A 341 -26.88 -8.50 11.14
C LEU A 341 -26.61 -7.98 12.56
N LYS A 342 -26.06 -8.83 13.44
CA LYS A 342 -25.61 -8.43 14.78
C LYS A 342 -24.13 -8.06 14.74
N ILE A 343 -23.83 -6.77 14.81
CA ILE A 343 -22.47 -6.22 14.75
C ILE A 343 -22.07 -5.68 16.12
N TYR A 344 -20.89 -6.07 16.59
CA TYR A 344 -20.24 -5.57 17.80
C TYR A 344 -18.95 -4.86 17.41
N VAL A 345 -18.75 -3.64 17.88
CA VAL A 345 -17.67 -2.74 17.47
C VAL A 345 -16.73 -2.49 18.65
N ILE A 346 -15.43 -2.61 18.42
CA ILE A 346 -14.37 -2.27 19.37
C ILE A 346 -13.64 -1.06 18.80
N ASP A 347 -13.70 0.06 19.51
CA ASP A 347 -12.94 1.25 19.15
C ASP A 347 -11.51 1.16 19.68
N LEU A 348 -10.55 1.22 18.76
CA LEU A 348 -9.13 1.32 19.06
C LEU A 348 -8.75 2.76 19.42
N ASN A 349 -9.21 3.72 18.62
CA ASN A 349 -8.99 5.15 18.83
C ASN A 349 -9.82 5.95 17.82
N SER A 350 -10.71 6.81 18.31
CA SER A 350 -11.45 7.79 17.50
C SER A 350 -12.25 7.18 16.34
N GLY A 351 -12.63 5.90 16.43
CA GLY A 351 -13.49 5.21 15.48
C GLY A 351 -14.99 5.40 15.78
N ILE A 352 -15.33 5.82 17.00
CA ILE A 352 -16.69 6.16 17.43
C ILE A 352 -16.71 7.58 18.03
N LEU A 353 -17.71 8.39 17.66
CA LEU A 353 -17.88 9.78 18.12
C LEU A 353 -18.34 9.91 19.58
N THR A 354 -19.17 8.98 20.05
CA THR A 354 -19.73 9.00 21.42
C THR A 354 -19.83 7.57 21.95
N SER A 355 -19.22 7.32 23.11
CA SER A 355 -19.26 5.99 23.73
C SER A 355 -20.60 5.76 24.42
N SER A 356 -21.41 4.86 23.85
CA SER A 356 -22.66 4.34 24.41
C SER A 356 -22.65 2.81 24.31
N GLU A 357 -23.50 2.10 25.06
CA GLU A 357 -23.65 0.64 24.90
C GLU A 357 -24.25 0.25 23.54
N MET A 358 -25.01 1.16 22.94
CA MET A 358 -25.61 1.02 21.61
C MET A 358 -25.37 2.29 20.79
N ILE A 359 -24.93 2.11 19.55
CA ILE A 359 -24.61 3.20 18.61
C ILE A 359 -25.32 3.01 17.27
N SER A 360 -25.60 4.11 16.57
CA SER A 360 -26.08 4.11 15.19
C SER A 360 -24.91 4.29 14.21
N ILE A 361 -25.19 4.27 12.91
CA ILE A 361 -24.19 4.57 11.88
C ILE A 361 -23.64 6.00 11.99
N ASP A 362 -24.43 6.95 12.46
CA ASP A 362 -24.03 8.36 12.60
C ASP A 362 -22.95 8.55 13.66
N ASN A 363 -22.80 7.59 14.58
CA ASN A 363 -21.74 7.60 15.58
C ASN A 363 -20.42 7.02 15.08
N ILE A 364 -20.37 6.41 13.89
CA ILE A 364 -19.15 5.84 13.33
C ILE A 364 -18.36 6.94 12.62
N SER A 365 -17.14 7.22 13.10
CA SER A 365 -16.20 8.16 12.47
C SER A 365 -15.16 7.46 11.59
N SER A 366 -15.08 6.13 11.64
CA SER A 366 -14.19 5.32 10.82
C SER A 366 -14.53 5.46 9.33
N ILE A 367 -13.59 6.01 8.57
CA ILE A 367 -13.69 6.20 7.11
C ILE A 367 -13.93 4.86 6.39
N PRO A 368 -13.08 3.82 6.56
CA PRO A 368 -13.29 2.55 5.87
C PRO A 368 -14.57 1.83 6.32
N MET A 369 -14.95 1.91 7.60
CA MET A 369 -16.19 1.29 8.10
C MET A 369 -17.43 1.93 7.48
N ASN A 370 -17.47 3.27 7.39
CA ASN A 370 -18.59 3.97 6.78
C ASN A 370 -18.72 3.65 5.29
N ALA A 371 -17.60 3.63 4.55
CA ALA A 371 -17.59 3.25 3.13
C ALA A 371 -18.14 1.83 2.91
N PHE A 372 -17.70 0.86 3.73
CA PHE A 372 -18.16 -0.52 3.65
C PHE A 372 -19.64 -0.68 4.06
N LEU A 373 -20.07 -0.04 5.16
CA LEU A 373 -21.46 -0.07 5.62
C LEU A 373 -22.41 0.57 4.61
N LYS A 374 -22.00 1.65 3.93
CA LYS A 374 -22.77 2.27 2.85
C LYS A 374 -23.10 1.26 1.75
N GLY A 375 -22.13 0.41 1.39
CA GLY A 375 -22.33 -0.70 0.48
C GLY A 375 -23.36 -1.71 0.97
N ILE A 376 -23.19 -2.20 2.21
CA ILE A 376 -24.12 -3.16 2.82
C ILE A 376 -25.56 -2.62 2.87
N LEU A 377 -25.73 -1.37 3.29
CA LEU A 377 -27.04 -0.75 3.49
C LEU A 377 -27.74 -0.41 2.18
N SER A 378 -26.99 -0.27 1.07
CA SER A 378 -27.56 -0.04 -0.26
C SER A 378 -28.24 -1.28 -0.86
N MET A 379 -27.97 -2.47 -0.32
CA MET A 379 -28.48 -3.74 -0.85
C MET A 379 -29.80 -4.15 -0.18
N ARG A 380 -30.69 -4.76 -0.96
CA ARG A 380 -31.85 -5.47 -0.41
C ARG A 380 -31.41 -6.78 0.24
N TRP A 381 -31.78 -6.97 1.50
CA TRP A 381 -31.43 -8.18 2.23
C TRP A 381 -32.32 -9.35 1.80
N PRO A 382 -31.75 -10.49 1.40
CA PRO A 382 -32.56 -11.65 1.04
C PRO A 382 -33.32 -12.15 2.28
N GLY A 383 -34.62 -12.39 2.10
CA GLY A 383 -35.54 -12.86 3.14
C GLY A 383 -35.21 -14.28 3.65
N PRO A 384 -35.87 -14.73 4.73
CA PRO A 384 -35.75 -16.10 5.19
C PRO A 384 -36.24 -17.09 4.12
N ARG A 385 -35.51 -18.18 3.89
CA ARG A 385 -35.88 -19.17 2.87
C ARG A 385 -37.10 -20.01 3.30
N PRO A 386 -37.96 -20.43 2.35
CA PRO A 386 -39.04 -21.39 2.61
C PRO A 386 -38.48 -22.75 3.06
N LYS A 387 -39.19 -23.43 3.98
CA LYS A 387 -38.73 -24.68 4.63
C LYS A 387 -38.78 -25.95 3.75
N ASN A 388 -39.27 -25.88 2.52
CA ASN A 388 -39.62 -27.06 1.72
C ASN A 388 -38.74 -27.19 0.46
N VAL A 389 -37.46 -27.53 0.62
CA VAL A 389 -36.63 -27.99 -0.49
C VAL A 389 -36.02 -29.33 -0.10
N SER A 390 -36.37 -30.37 -0.86
CA SER A 390 -36.06 -31.81 -0.67
C SER A 390 -34.58 -32.19 -0.68
N GLY A 391 -33.65 -31.22 -0.61
CA GLY A 391 -32.20 -31.43 -0.58
C GLY A 391 -31.55 -31.32 0.80
N LEU A 392 -32.32 -31.19 1.89
CA LEU A 392 -31.78 -30.98 3.25
C LEU A 392 -31.15 -32.22 3.89
N ALA A 393 -31.45 -33.43 3.42
CA ALA A 393 -30.92 -34.66 4.02
C ALA A 393 -29.38 -34.71 3.99
N SER A 394 -28.75 -34.24 2.91
CA SER A 394 -27.28 -34.22 2.78
C SER A 394 -26.61 -33.11 3.59
N VAL A 395 -27.30 -31.98 3.79
CA VAL A 395 -26.81 -30.88 4.65
C VAL A 395 -26.91 -31.28 6.13
N VAL A 396 -27.98 -31.97 6.53
CA VAL A 396 -28.14 -32.50 7.90
C VAL A 396 -27.15 -33.63 8.21
N ALA A 397 -26.81 -34.47 7.23
CA ALA A 397 -25.83 -35.53 7.38
C ALA A 397 -24.40 -35.00 7.64
N ASN A 398 -23.99 -33.90 7.00
CA ASN A 398 -22.68 -33.30 7.24
C ASN A 398 -22.58 -32.54 8.59
N ILE A 399 -23.71 -32.23 9.24
CA ILE A 399 -23.77 -31.53 10.52
C ILE A 399 -23.49 -32.48 11.71
N THR A 400 -23.60 -33.79 11.54
CA THR A 400 -23.48 -34.76 12.65
C THR A 400 -22.04 -35.09 13.06
N ILE A 401 -21.03 -34.61 12.32
CA ILE A 401 -19.62 -35.01 12.51
C ILE A 401 -18.83 -34.04 13.42
N ASP A 402 -19.29 -32.80 13.65
CA ASP A 402 -18.58 -31.83 14.53
C ASP A 402 -19.45 -31.33 15.71
N PRO A 403 -19.18 -31.78 16.95
CA PRO A 403 -19.93 -31.39 18.14
C PRO A 403 -19.77 -29.91 18.54
N SER A 404 -18.75 -29.20 18.03
CA SER A 404 -18.50 -27.79 18.36
C SER A 404 -19.47 -26.82 17.66
N ILE A 405 -20.17 -27.29 16.62
CA ILE A 405 -21.05 -26.52 15.75
C ILE A 405 -22.51 -26.43 16.28
N LYS A 406 -22.87 -27.22 17.30
CA LYS A 406 -24.27 -27.34 17.79
C LYS A 406 -24.86 -26.12 18.50
N ARG A 407 -24.09 -25.07 18.84
CA ARG A 407 -24.56 -24.00 19.77
C ARG A 407 -25.12 -22.71 19.16
N ASP A 408 -24.95 -22.41 17.87
CA ASP A 408 -25.47 -21.16 17.28
C ASP A 408 -26.45 -21.44 16.13
N ARG A 409 -27.72 -21.63 16.46
CA ARG A 409 -28.83 -21.72 15.48
C ARG A 409 -29.26 -20.35 14.91
N GLY A 410 -28.49 -19.28 15.14
CA GLY A 410 -28.77 -17.91 14.71
C GLY A 410 -27.65 -17.30 13.85
N TRP A 411 -27.91 -16.13 13.27
CA TRP A 411 -26.90 -15.33 12.58
C TRP A 411 -25.80 -15.02 13.60
N GLY A 412 -24.62 -15.60 13.40
CA GLY A 412 -23.52 -15.48 14.35
C GLY A 412 -23.16 -14.01 14.62
N LYS A 413 -22.54 -13.75 15.76
CA LYS A 413 -22.08 -12.40 16.10
C LYS A 413 -20.95 -12.01 15.15
N SER A 414 -21.09 -10.87 14.48
CA SER A 414 -20.04 -10.24 13.69
C SER A 414 -19.32 -9.20 14.55
N PHE A 415 -18.01 -9.08 14.38
CA PHE A 415 -17.17 -8.19 15.20
C PHE A 415 -16.34 -7.28 14.31
N ALA A 416 -16.38 -5.98 14.58
CA ALA A 416 -15.53 -4.99 13.93
C ALA A 416 -14.58 -4.38 14.96
N ILE A 417 -13.32 -4.21 14.58
CA ILE A 417 -12.32 -3.44 15.29
C ILE A 417 -12.03 -2.22 14.42
N ILE A 418 -12.21 -1.01 14.95
CA ILE A 418 -12.12 0.21 14.13
C ILE A 418 -11.30 1.30 14.81
N SER A 419 -10.72 2.16 14.00
CA SER A 419 -10.25 3.51 14.34
C SER A 419 -10.79 4.48 13.29
N ARG A 420 -10.43 5.77 13.35
CA ARG A 420 -10.77 6.73 12.29
C ARG A 420 -10.33 6.28 10.89
N GLU A 421 -9.15 5.68 10.77
CA GLU A 421 -8.51 5.33 9.49
C GLU A 421 -8.45 3.82 9.24
N TYR A 422 -8.73 2.99 10.24
CA TYR A 422 -8.61 1.54 10.18
C TYR A 422 -9.94 0.84 10.45
N MET A 423 -10.16 -0.28 9.76
CA MET A 423 -11.25 -1.21 10.03
C MET A 423 -10.72 -2.63 9.85
N ASN A 424 -11.06 -3.51 10.78
CA ASN A 424 -11.04 -4.95 10.60
C ASN A 424 -12.41 -5.52 10.98
N PHE A 425 -13.15 -6.00 10.00
CA PHE A 425 -14.51 -6.47 10.17
C PHE A 425 -14.62 -7.97 9.86
N ASN A 426 -14.86 -8.75 10.91
CA ASN A 426 -15.13 -10.18 10.85
C ASN A 426 -16.65 -10.40 10.75
N ILE A 427 -17.08 -10.84 9.58
CA ILE A 427 -18.47 -10.95 9.17
C ILE A 427 -18.86 -12.43 9.22
N ARG A 428 -19.88 -12.73 10.03
CA ARG A 428 -20.45 -14.08 10.15
C ARG A 428 -21.88 -14.10 9.63
N LEU A 429 -22.08 -14.65 8.44
CA LEU A 429 -23.37 -14.74 7.76
C LEU A 429 -23.76 -16.22 7.58
N GLY A 430 -24.30 -16.83 8.64
CA GLY A 430 -24.65 -18.25 8.64
C GLY A 430 -23.40 -19.15 8.59
N TYR A 431 -23.24 -19.89 7.49
CA TYR A 431 -22.11 -20.81 7.23
C TYR A 431 -20.93 -20.16 6.48
N HIS A 432 -21.01 -18.86 6.20
CA HIS A 432 -19.95 -18.11 5.53
C HIS A 432 -19.23 -17.20 6.52
N LEU A 433 -17.90 -17.24 6.46
CA LEU A 433 -17.04 -16.31 7.17
C LEU A 433 -16.31 -15.45 6.14
N SER A 434 -16.33 -14.15 6.37
CA SER A 434 -15.58 -13.20 5.58
C SER A 434 -14.92 -12.19 6.51
N THR A 435 -13.70 -11.81 6.21
CA THR A 435 -12.96 -10.79 6.94
C THR A 435 -12.55 -9.71 5.96
N VAL A 436 -12.90 -8.46 6.27
CA VAL A 436 -12.51 -7.28 5.49
C VAL A 436 -11.65 -6.43 6.40
N GLU A 437 -10.41 -6.20 6.01
CA GLU A 437 -9.53 -5.25 6.67
C GLU A 437 -9.19 -4.13 5.70
N ALA A 438 -9.17 -2.90 6.19
CA ALA A 438 -8.76 -1.76 5.41
C ALA A 438 -8.12 -0.68 6.26
N TYR A 439 -7.13 -0.01 5.66
CA TYR A 439 -6.59 1.25 6.14
C TYR A 439 -6.82 2.31 5.07
N THR A 440 -7.33 3.47 5.48
CA THR A 440 -7.73 4.54 4.57
C THR A 440 -7.40 5.89 5.19
N CYS A 441 -6.41 6.55 4.61
CA CYS A 441 -6.01 7.92 4.91
C CYS A 441 -5.65 8.66 3.61
N ASP A 442 -5.24 9.93 3.74
CA ASP A 442 -4.92 10.76 2.58
C ASP A 442 -3.58 10.37 1.92
N ASN A 443 -2.75 9.57 2.62
CA ASN A 443 -1.53 9.03 2.07
C ASN A 443 -1.78 7.73 1.30
N ILE A 444 -1.67 7.82 -0.03
CA ILE A 444 -1.82 6.70 -0.98
C ILE A 444 -1.07 5.44 -0.51
N TYR A 445 0.17 5.56 -0.02
CA TYR A 445 1.03 4.41 0.31
C TYR A 445 0.55 3.57 1.48
N ASN A 446 -0.21 4.17 2.39
CA ASN A 446 -0.71 3.48 3.57
C ASN A 446 -2.04 2.79 3.29
N ASN A 447 -2.70 3.13 2.18
CA ASN A 447 -4.04 2.65 1.90
C ASN A 447 -4.03 1.22 1.38
N TYR A 448 -4.87 0.38 1.97
CA TYR A 448 -5.06 -1.00 1.51
C TYR A 448 -6.45 -1.53 1.85
N ILE A 449 -6.83 -2.59 1.14
CA ILE A 449 -7.92 -3.47 1.51
C ILE A 449 -7.41 -4.91 1.41
N ARG A 450 -7.64 -5.70 2.46
CA ARG A 450 -7.47 -7.15 2.46
C ARG A 450 -8.83 -7.81 2.68
N PHE A 451 -9.15 -8.76 1.82
CA PHE A 451 -10.41 -9.50 1.87
C PHE A 451 -10.11 -11.00 1.95
N HIS A 452 -10.63 -11.63 2.99
CA HIS A 452 -10.57 -13.07 3.17
C HIS A 452 -11.99 -13.64 3.15
N PHE A 453 -12.16 -14.75 2.44
CA PHE A 453 -13.43 -15.45 2.34
C PHE A 453 -13.24 -16.95 2.50
N LYS A 454 -14.09 -17.58 3.33
CA LYS A 454 -14.10 -19.04 3.49
C LYS A 454 -15.47 -19.60 3.85
N GLY A 455 -15.75 -20.78 3.30
CA GLY A 455 -16.78 -21.70 3.79
C GLY A 455 -18.17 -21.52 3.19
N GLY A 456 -19.09 -22.42 3.55
CA GLY A 456 -20.49 -22.35 3.13
C GLY A 456 -21.33 -23.57 3.44
N GLY A 457 -22.64 -23.45 3.22
CA GLY A 457 -23.60 -24.47 3.63
C GLY A 457 -23.96 -25.46 2.52
N ALA A 458 -23.51 -25.21 1.29
CA ALA A 458 -23.75 -26.09 0.14
C ALA A 458 -22.64 -27.15 -0.03
N SER A 459 -22.77 -28.03 -1.03
CA SER A 459 -21.71 -28.99 -1.40
C SER A 459 -20.44 -28.27 -1.88
N ILE A 460 -19.29 -28.96 -1.79
CA ILE A 460 -17.97 -28.39 -2.11
C ILE A 460 -17.93 -27.75 -3.51
N ASP A 461 -18.50 -28.39 -4.53
CA ASP A 461 -18.51 -27.88 -5.91
C ASP A 461 -19.21 -26.53 -6.02
N ARG A 462 -20.31 -26.35 -5.29
CA ARG A 462 -21.06 -25.08 -5.35
C ARG A 462 -20.38 -23.98 -4.55
N ARG A 463 -19.69 -24.34 -3.46
CA ARG A 463 -18.86 -23.39 -2.73
C ARG A 463 -17.69 -22.91 -3.61
N ILE A 464 -17.06 -23.82 -4.35
CA ILE A 464 -16.01 -23.51 -5.34
C ILE A 464 -16.55 -22.59 -6.45
N ARG A 465 -17.74 -22.84 -6.98
CA ARG A 465 -18.36 -21.94 -7.99
C ARG A 465 -18.57 -20.54 -7.45
N ARG A 466 -18.98 -20.39 -6.20
CA ARG A 466 -19.13 -19.07 -5.60
C ARG A 466 -17.81 -18.38 -5.35
N THR A 467 -16.78 -19.08 -4.89
CA THR A 467 -15.45 -18.46 -4.75
C THR A 467 -14.87 -18.07 -6.10
N ARG A 468 -15.16 -18.81 -7.18
CA ARG A 468 -14.86 -18.40 -8.56
C ARG A 468 -15.62 -17.12 -8.97
N LEU A 469 -16.91 -17.01 -8.66
CA LEU A 469 -17.67 -15.75 -8.91
C LEU A 469 -17.00 -14.56 -8.20
N ILE A 470 -16.67 -14.73 -6.92
CA ILE A 470 -16.03 -13.68 -6.11
C ILE A 470 -14.66 -13.30 -6.70
N GLU A 471 -13.84 -14.29 -7.07
CA GLU A 471 -12.54 -14.09 -7.72
C GLU A 471 -12.66 -13.23 -8.99
N GLU A 472 -13.58 -13.58 -9.90
CA GLU A 472 -13.75 -12.85 -11.15
C GLU A 472 -14.25 -11.41 -10.95
N ILE A 473 -15.09 -11.17 -9.94
CA ILE A 473 -15.50 -9.82 -9.56
C ILE A 473 -14.30 -9.03 -9.02
N LEU A 474 -13.54 -9.61 -8.10
CA LEU A 474 -12.41 -8.94 -7.45
C LEU A 474 -11.29 -8.60 -8.44
N LYS A 475 -10.98 -9.49 -9.39
CA LYS A 475 -10.01 -9.21 -10.47
C LYS A 475 -10.43 -8.01 -11.33
N LYS A 476 -11.73 -7.89 -11.63
CA LYS A 476 -12.26 -6.72 -12.36
C LYS A 476 -12.26 -5.43 -11.53
N LEU A 477 -12.15 -5.57 -10.21
CA LEU A 477 -11.95 -4.46 -9.28
C LEU A 477 -10.47 -4.22 -8.97
N ASP A 478 -9.55 -4.76 -9.77
CA ASP A 478 -8.09 -4.55 -9.65
C ASP A 478 -7.47 -5.13 -8.36
N PHE A 479 -8.11 -6.14 -7.75
CA PHE A 479 -7.51 -6.88 -6.64
C PHE A 479 -6.58 -7.98 -7.16
N ASP A 480 -5.46 -8.15 -6.46
CA ASP A 480 -4.66 -9.37 -6.54
C ASP A 480 -5.38 -10.48 -5.75
N VAL A 481 -5.68 -11.62 -6.38
CA VAL A 481 -6.50 -12.68 -5.79
C VAL A 481 -5.77 -14.02 -5.83
N ASP A 482 -5.73 -14.69 -4.69
CA ASP A 482 -5.31 -16.08 -4.53
C ASP A 482 -6.49 -16.94 -4.04
N ARG A 483 -6.78 -18.04 -4.74
CA ARG A 483 -7.93 -18.90 -4.47
C ARG A 483 -7.50 -20.37 -4.42
N ILE A 484 -7.76 -21.00 -3.27
CA ILE A 484 -7.51 -22.43 -3.05
C ILE A 484 -8.84 -23.08 -2.64
N GLY A 485 -9.48 -23.78 -3.58
CA GLY A 485 -10.78 -24.42 -3.35
C GLY A 485 -11.89 -23.41 -3.00
N ASP A 486 -12.46 -23.54 -1.80
CA ASP A 486 -13.51 -22.65 -1.25
C ASP A 486 -12.98 -21.56 -0.30
N MET A 487 -11.66 -21.36 -0.31
CA MET A 487 -10.98 -20.25 0.34
C MET A 487 -10.45 -19.27 -0.69
N LEU A 488 -10.58 -17.98 -0.39
CA LEU A 488 -10.12 -16.89 -1.22
C LEU A 488 -9.47 -15.81 -0.36
N ASN A 489 -8.30 -15.35 -0.79
CA ASN A 489 -7.60 -14.19 -0.27
C ASN A 489 -7.48 -13.17 -1.40
N ALA A 490 -7.74 -11.90 -1.10
CA ALA A 490 -7.57 -10.82 -2.06
C ALA A 490 -6.98 -9.59 -1.38
N CYS A 491 -6.15 -8.85 -2.10
CA CYS A 491 -5.60 -7.58 -1.65
C CYS A 491 -5.59 -6.53 -2.76
N ILE A 492 -5.67 -5.27 -2.32
CA ILE A 492 -5.41 -4.11 -3.15
C ILE A 492 -4.72 -3.08 -2.26
N ASN A 493 -3.65 -2.47 -2.76
CA ASN A 493 -2.81 -1.56 -1.98
C ASN A 493 -2.51 -0.31 -2.82
N ARG A 494 -2.15 0.79 -2.16
CA ARG A 494 -1.55 1.98 -2.80
C ARG A 494 -2.46 2.74 -3.78
N HIS A 495 -3.73 2.93 -3.40
CA HIS A 495 -4.66 3.76 -4.16
C HIS A 495 -5.05 5.04 -3.40
N GLU A 496 -5.54 6.03 -4.15
CA GLU A 496 -6.17 7.21 -3.57
C GLU A 496 -7.32 6.81 -2.65
N ARG A 497 -7.51 7.62 -1.60
CA ARG A 497 -8.56 7.42 -0.61
C ARG A 497 -9.95 7.24 -1.23
N SER A 498 -10.29 8.07 -2.21
CA SER A 498 -11.56 8.01 -2.95
C SER A 498 -11.81 6.64 -3.59
N VAL A 499 -10.77 6.08 -4.23
CA VAL A 499 -10.82 4.76 -4.88
C VAL A 499 -10.99 3.65 -3.84
N ILE A 500 -10.28 3.73 -2.71
CA ILE A 500 -10.40 2.73 -1.63
C ILE A 500 -11.79 2.74 -1.01
N GLU A 501 -12.35 3.93 -0.75
CA GLU A 501 -13.72 4.08 -0.26
C GLU A 501 -14.75 3.52 -1.27
N GLU A 502 -14.55 3.74 -2.56
CA GLU A 502 -15.39 3.19 -3.62
C GLU A 502 -15.33 1.65 -3.65
N LYS A 503 -14.11 1.08 -3.64
CA LYS A 503 -13.92 -0.38 -3.64
C LYS A 503 -14.49 -1.03 -2.38
N LEU A 504 -14.37 -0.38 -1.21
CA LEU A 504 -15.02 -0.82 0.04
C LEU A 504 -16.54 -0.81 -0.06
N ASN A 505 -17.13 0.21 -0.67
CA ASN A 505 -18.56 0.27 -0.93
C ASN A 505 -19.02 -0.90 -1.81
N ILE A 506 -18.30 -1.17 -2.90
CA ILE A 506 -18.59 -2.32 -3.77
C ILE A 506 -18.42 -3.66 -3.03
N LEU A 507 -17.38 -3.81 -2.20
CA LEU A 507 -17.19 -5.00 -1.36
C LEU A 507 -18.32 -5.21 -0.34
N GLY A 508 -18.86 -4.12 0.22
CA GLY A 508 -20.04 -4.18 1.08
C GLY A 508 -21.26 -4.74 0.33
N ARG A 509 -21.46 -4.30 -0.93
CA ARG A 509 -22.51 -4.85 -1.81
C ARG A 509 -22.27 -6.32 -2.14
N LEU A 510 -21.04 -6.67 -2.51
CA LEU A 510 -20.63 -8.04 -2.84
C LEU A 510 -20.88 -9.01 -1.69
N THR A 511 -20.61 -8.57 -0.46
CA THR A 511 -20.84 -9.36 0.76
C THR A 511 -22.32 -9.73 0.94
N VAL A 512 -23.24 -8.80 0.66
CA VAL A 512 -24.68 -9.07 0.72
C VAL A 512 -25.14 -9.89 -0.50
N TYR A 513 -24.64 -9.56 -1.69
CA TYR A 513 -25.00 -10.21 -2.94
C TYR A 513 -24.68 -11.71 -2.94
N THR A 514 -23.49 -12.06 -2.46
CA THR A 514 -23.00 -13.46 -2.47
C THR A 514 -23.56 -14.32 -1.35
N LYS A 515 -24.44 -13.77 -0.52
CA LYS A 515 -25.08 -14.46 0.58
C LYS A 515 -25.93 -15.62 0.06
N GLN A 516 -25.53 -16.83 0.45
CA GLN A 516 -26.19 -18.10 0.11
C GLN A 516 -26.33 -18.38 -1.41
N LEU A 517 -25.59 -17.69 -2.28
CA LEU A 517 -25.56 -17.98 -3.71
C LEU A 517 -25.03 -19.39 -4.00
N ASP A 518 -24.14 -19.91 -3.14
CA ASP A 518 -23.64 -21.28 -3.22
C ASP A 518 -24.76 -22.33 -3.21
N MET A 519 -25.92 -22.01 -2.65
CA MET A 519 -27.03 -22.96 -2.59
C MET A 519 -27.76 -23.12 -3.92
N ILE A 520 -27.65 -22.15 -4.82
CA ILE A 520 -28.34 -22.12 -6.12
C ILE A 520 -27.38 -22.24 -7.32
N MET A 521 -26.07 -22.33 -7.07
CA MET A 521 -25.04 -22.51 -8.10
C MET A 521 -24.90 -23.96 -8.55
N PHE A 522 -25.90 -24.46 -9.26
CA PHE A 522 -25.95 -25.85 -9.72
C PHE A 522 -25.04 -26.13 -10.93
N SER A 523 -24.69 -25.12 -11.73
CA SER A 523 -23.81 -25.22 -12.89
C SER A 523 -22.94 -23.98 -13.06
N ASP A 524 -21.91 -24.08 -13.90
CA ASP A 524 -20.98 -22.99 -14.16
C ASP A 524 -21.62 -21.81 -14.90
N ALA A 525 -22.68 -22.03 -15.68
CA ALA A 525 -23.42 -20.97 -16.36
C ALA A 525 -24.01 -19.93 -15.39
N PHE A 526 -24.35 -20.33 -14.16
CA PHE A 526 -24.81 -19.40 -13.13
C PHE A 526 -23.70 -18.41 -12.72
N VAL A 527 -22.43 -18.83 -12.74
CA VAL A 527 -21.30 -17.96 -12.38
C VAL A 527 -21.22 -16.79 -13.36
N ASP A 528 -21.25 -17.07 -14.66
CA ASP A 528 -21.17 -16.02 -15.69
C ASP A 528 -22.39 -15.09 -15.68
N CYS A 529 -23.58 -15.64 -15.41
CA CYS A 529 -24.81 -14.86 -15.31
C CYS A 529 -24.74 -13.86 -14.14
N TYR A 530 -24.44 -14.35 -12.93
CA TYR A 530 -24.34 -13.51 -11.74
C TYR A 530 -23.15 -12.55 -11.79
N LEU A 531 -22.06 -12.92 -12.48
CA LEU A 531 -20.94 -12.01 -12.73
C LEU A 531 -21.37 -10.79 -13.56
N LYS A 532 -22.07 -11.03 -14.68
CA LYS A 532 -22.56 -9.96 -15.55
C LYS A 532 -23.58 -9.08 -14.84
N GLU A 533 -24.53 -9.70 -14.13
CA GLU A 533 -25.52 -8.99 -13.33
C GLU A 533 -24.85 -8.09 -12.30
N PHE A 534 -23.90 -8.61 -11.52
CA PHE A 534 -23.26 -7.84 -10.46
C PHE A 534 -22.50 -6.63 -10.99
N ILE A 535 -21.75 -6.80 -12.08
CA ILE A 535 -20.96 -5.71 -12.68
C ILE A 535 -21.88 -4.62 -13.23
N LYS A 536 -22.96 -5.01 -13.91
CA LYS A 536 -23.91 -4.08 -14.51
C LYS A 536 -24.65 -3.27 -13.46
N GLU A 537 -25.14 -3.92 -12.41
CA GLU A 537 -26.02 -3.28 -11.43
C GLU A 537 -25.24 -2.56 -10.31
N TYR A 538 -24.06 -3.07 -9.93
CA TYR A 538 -23.40 -2.63 -8.70
C TYR A 538 -21.99 -2.07 -8.87
N CYS A 539 -21.36 -2.20 -10.06
CA CYS A 539 -20.01 -1.68 -10.35
C CYS A 539 -19.98 -0.58 -11.42
N SER A 540 -21.09 -0.28 -12.10
CA SER A 540 -21.14 0.76 -13.13
C SER A 540 -21.40 2.13 -12.48
N ILE A 541 -20.37 2.98 -12.43
CA ILE A 541 -20.48 4.44 -12.18
C ILE A 541 -19.99 5.16 -13.43
#